data_AF-X0BR81-F1
#
_entry.id   AF-X0BR81-F1
#
_cell.length_a   1.000
_cell.length_b   1.000
_cell.length_c   1.000
_cell.angle_alpha   90.00
_cell.angle_beta   90.00
_cell.angle_gamma   90.00
#
_symmetry.space_group_name_H-M   'P 1'
#
loop_
_entity.id
_entity.type
_entity.pdbx_description
1 polymer ?
#
loop_
_entity_poly.entity_id
_entity_poly.type
_entity_poly.pdbx_seq_one_letter_code
_entity_poly.pdbx_strand_id
1 'polypeptide(L)'
;MQKPAAAPEYLDPEDVFHDATSLPSVPKEVVNSLVAQQSVKKTDLTEQVAQLEKTVLRAKLLLRREEQLLRETRANAQSIPDVISNGIRLHALNTTRNELINWIETELSKASGDEDGDEDGSKSHSQSTADQATINNHLNIIKEKYANYLATRRSLLASAGERFESSPVPVLAPSSTKQQIEEPEPASSTYLLTPYIETLLALSKKQRAMITQKAHVNTTLGKEIKDNCQSLSHLEEESQLLPSHSVAPTSRRRSGLGEFLASDERSGLTGKVQPWVLAADSAKITTLENVAEQIEGGQLALENSMQTLQEIDQLLGQDEAAEEEETQADTTEDDVWLEAGAKSPSKARRHTEKRITEPRDAWSSLQGNLGLIGQGDTAQD
;
A
#
# COMPACT_ATOMS: atom_id res chain seq x y z
N MET A 1 43.02 70.85 29.23
CA MET A 1 42.16 70.71 30.42
C MET A 1 40.79 70.24 29.94
N GLN A 2 40.42 69.00 30.24
CA GLN A 2 39.13 68.43 29.83
C GLN A 2 38.01 68.99 30.71
N LYS A 3 37.03 69.66 30.10
CA LYS A 3 35.79 70.05 30.78
C LYS A 3 34.92 68.80 30.97
N PRO A 4 34.27 68.59 32.13
CA PRO A 4 33.44 67.41 32.36
C PRO A 4 32.19 67.43 31.48
N ALA A 5 31.84 66.28 30.88
CA ALA A 5 30.75 66.11 29.90
C ALA A 5 29.33 66.40 30.44
N ALA A 6 29.20 66.77 31.72
CA ALA A 6 27.93 67.08 32.38
C ALA A 6 27.71 68.59 32.61
N ALA A 7 28.64 69.45 32.15
CA ALA A 7 28.42 70.90 32.18
C ALA A 7 27.43 71.31 31.07
N PRO A 8 26.45 72.18 31.34
CA PRO A 8 25.41 72.57 30.37
C PRO A 8 25.97 73.34 29.16
N GLU A 9 27.19 73.87 29.26
CA GLU A 9 27.92 74.55 28.19
C GLU A 9 28.75 73.58 27.30
N TYR A 10 28.70 72.27 27.56
CA TYR A 10 29.43 71.25 26.77
C TYR A 10 28.67 70.84 25.50
N LEU A 11 27.40 71.22 25.36
CA LEU A 11 26.53 70.95 24.21
C LEU A 11 25.95 72.26 23.67
N ASP A 12 26.78 73.29 23.50
CA ASP A 12 26.36 74.49 22.79
C ASP A 12 26.30 74.16 21.29
N PRO A 13 25.12 74.20 20.64
CA PRO A 13 24.96 73.73 19.27
C PRO A 13 25.87 74.46 18.28
N GLU A 14 26.17 75.74 18.52
CA GLU A 14 27.04 76.50 17.61
C GLU A 14 28.48 75.96 17.63
N ASP A 15 29.03 75.58 18.79
CA ASP A 15 30.36 74.98 18.91
C ASP A 15 30.44 73.54 18.36
N VAL A 16 29.31 72.80 18.37
CA VAL A 16 29.24 71.43 17.82
C VAL A 16 29.14 71.42 16.29
N PHE A 17 28.51 72.43 15.70
CA PHE A 17 28.32 72.53 14.26
C PHE A 17 29.37 73.41 13.55
N HIS A 18 30.30 74.04 14.27
CA HIS A 18 31.40 74.81 13.67
C HIS A 18 32.37 73.97 12.82
N ASP A 19 32.50 72.67 13.08
CA ASP A 19 33.30 71.72 12.26
C ASP A 19 32.45 70.94 11.23
N ALA A 20 31.13 71.17 11.16
CA ALA A 20 30.25 70.52 10.20
C ALA A 20 30.12 71.36 8.91
N THR A 21 30.66 70.84 7.81
CA THR A 21 30.52 71.45 6.48
C THR A 21 29.05 71.56 6.07
N SER A 22 28.65 72.69 5.47
CA SER A 22 27.26 72.99 5.09
C SER A 22 26.65 71.88 4.23
N LEU A 23 25.50 71.33 4.65
CA LEU A 23 24.81 70.27 3.92
C LEU A 23 24.42 70.71 2.50
N PRO A 24 24.55 69.85 1.47
CA PRO A 24 24.21 70.19 0.10
C PRO A 24 22.68 70.34 -0.09
N SER A 25 22.27 71.41 -0.77
CA SER A 25 20.86 71.67 -1.09
C SER A 25 20.28 70.57 -1.99
N VAL A 26 19.14 70.00 -1.58
CA VAL A 26 18.45 68.93 -2.31
C VAL A 26 17.80 69.48 -3.60
N PRO A 27 17.91 68.78 -4.75
CA PRO A 27 17.38 69.26 -6.03
C PRO A 27 15.84 69.28 -6.08
N LYS A 28 15.29 70.40 -6.57
CA LYS A 28 13.85 70.71 -6.61
C LYS A 28 13.03 69.75 -7.49
N GLU A 29 13.69 69.02 -8.38
CA GLU A 29 13.07 68.01 -9.25
C GLU A 29 12.51 66.80 -8.46
N VAL A 30 13.17 66.43 -7.36
CA VAL A 30 12.72 65.33 -6.49
C VAL A 30 11.44 65.72 -5.72
N VAL A 31 11.29 66.99 -5.40
CA VAL A 31 10.12 67.49 -4.67
C VAL A 31 8.91 67.59 -5.62
N ASN A 32 9.13 68.04 -6.85
CA ASN A 32 8.06 68.18 -7.84
C ASN A 32 7.56 66.83 -8.39
N SER A 33 8.43 65.81 -8.48
CA SER A 33 8.00 64.46 -8.86
C SER A 33 7.08 63.82 -7.82
N LEU A 34 7.31 64.11 -6.53
CA LEU A 34 6.46 63.61 -5.45
C LEU A 34 5.05 64.24 -5.48
N VAL A 35 4.97 65.54 -5.80
CA VAL A 35 3.69 66.25 -5.96
C VAL A 35 2.92 65.77 -7.20
N ALA A 36 3.63 65.49 -8.30
CA ALA A 36 3.03 64.91 -9.51
C ALA A 36 2.46 63.49 -9.25
N GLN A 37 3.18 62.64 -8.51
CA GLN A 37 2.70 61.30 -8.13
C GLN A 37 1.50 61.32 -7.18
N GLN A 38 1.29 62.40 -6.42
CA GLN A 38 0.16 62.52 -5.52
C GLN A 38 -1.16 62.88 -6.24
N SER A 39 -1.07 63.54 -7.40
CA SER A 39 -2.24 63.96 -8.19
C SER A 39 -2.88 62.83 -9.02
N VAL A 40 -2.12 61.79 -9.39
CA VAL A 40 -2.60 60.63 -10.18
C VAL A 40 -3.32 59.60 -9.29
N LYS A 41 -3.16 59.64 -7.96
CA LYS A 41 -3.74 58.67 -7.01
C LYS A 41 -5.22 58.88 -6.67
N LYS A 42 -5.90 59.85 -7.29
CA LYS A 42 -7.35 60.10 -7.10
C LYS A 42 -8.24 59.36 -8.11
N THR A 43 -7.67 58.57 -9.02
CA THR A 43 -8.46 57.67 -9.86
C THR A 43 -9.06 56.58 -8.99
N ASP A 44 -10.29 56.92 -8.63
CA ASP A 44 -11.44 56.12 -8.29
C ASP A 44 -11.32 55.20 -7.07
N LEU A 45 -11.55 55.80 -5.90
CA LEU A 45 -11.79 55.09 -4.65
C LEU A 45 -12.86 53.99 -4.81
N THR A 46 -13.84 54.18 -5.70
CA THR A 46 -14.88 53.17 -5.93
C THR A 46 -14.34 51.95 -6.68
N GLU A 47 -13.41 52.13 -7.62
CA GLU A 47 -12.71 51.01 -8.28
C GLU A 47 -11.80 50.27 -7.30
N GLN A 48 -11.13 50.99 -6.39
CA GLN A 48 -10.32 50.35 -5.33
C GLN A 48 -11.19 49.56 -4.36
N VAL A 49 -12.36 50.08 -3.98
CA VAL A 49 -13.33 49.36 -3.14
C VAL A 49 -13.85 48.12 -3.87
N ALA A 50 -14.23 48.23 -5.14
CA ALA A 50 -14.67 47.07 -5.94
C ALA A 50 -13.55 46.02 -6.10
N GLN A 51 -12.29 46.46 -6.25
CA GLN A 51 -11.14 45.56 -6.29
C GLN A 51 -10.91 44.87 -4.95
N LEU A 52 -11.08 45.59 -3.83
CA LEU A 52 -11.00 45.03 -2.48
C LEU A 52 -12.15 44.06 -2.21
N GLU A 53 -13.38 44.38 -2.61
CA GLU A 53 -14.51 43.46 -2.50
C GLU A 53 -14.27 42.17 -3.29
N LYS A 54 -13.74 42.30 -4.51
CA LYS A 54 -13.34 41.15 -5.33
C LYS A 54 -12.24 40.32 -4.69
N THR A 55 -11.22 40.94 -4.08
CA THR A 55 -10.15 40.19 -3.40
C THR A 55 -10.67 39.55 -2.11
N VAL A 56 -11.54 40.23 -1.35
CA VAL A 56 -12.18 39.69 -0.15
C VAL A 56 -13.07 38.50 -0.49
N LEU A 57 -13.86 38.57 -1.58
CA LEU A 57 -14.68 37.46 -2.04
C LEU A 57 -13.82 36.27 -2.49
N ARG A 58 -12.73 36.52 -3.23
CA ARG A 58 -11.76 35.47 -3.61
C ARG A 58 -11.11 34.84 -2.38
N ALA A 59 -10.67 35.64 -1.42
CA ALA A 59 -10.08 35.16 -0.18
C ALA A 59 -11.07 34.33 0.63
N LYS A 60 -12.35 34.75 0.73
CA LYS A 60 -13.41 33.98 1.40
C LYS A 60 -13.66 32.64 0.71
N LEU A 61 -13.66 32.59 -0.62
CA LEU A 61 -13.83 31.34 -1.36
C LEU A 61 -12.63 30.39 -1.17
N LEU A 62 -11.40 30.92 -1.20
CA LEU A 62 -10.20 30.14 -0.91
C LEU A 62 -10.22 29.61 0.52
N LEU A 63 -10.57 30.43 1.50
CA LEU A 63 -10.70 30.02 2.89
C LEU A 63 -11.73 28.88 3.05
N ARG A 64 -12.91 29.00 2.42
CA ARG A 64 -13.92 27.93 2.46
C ARG A 64 -13.43 26.62 1.86
N ARG A 65 -12.67 26.70 0.76
CA ARG A 65 -12.04 25.53 0.12
C ARG A 65 -10.99 24.90 1.04
N GLU A 66 -10.13 25.71 1.65
CA GLU A 66 -9.13 25.24 2.60
C GLU A 66 -9.77 24.64 3.86
N GLU A 67 -10.82 25.26 4.41
CA GLU A 67 -11.59 24.72 5.53
C GLU A 67 -12.26 23.38 5.18
N GLN A 68 -12.74 23.22 3.95
CA GLN A 68 -13.28 21.95 3.48
C GLN A 68 -12.17 20.89 3.40
N LEU A 69 -11.03 21.21 2.78
CA LEU A 69 -9.88 20.32 2.69
C LEU A 69 -9.32 19.95 4.08
N LEU A 70 -9.29 20.92 5.01
CA LEU A 70 -8.92 20.68 6.40
C LEU A 70 -9.93 19.76 7.11
N ARG A 71 -11.23 19.89 6.85
CA ARG A 71 -12.23 18.97 7.41
C ARG A 71 -12.10 17.57 6.83
N GLU A 72 -11.89 17.44 5.52
CA GLU A 72 -11.67 16.16 4.83
C GLU A 72 -10.41 15.46 5.35
N THR A 73 -9.30 16.19 5.45
CA THR A 73 -8.04 15.64 6.00
C THR A 73 -8.15 15.29 7.48
N ARG A 74 -8.85 16.09 8.29
CA ARG A 74 -9.11 15.74 9.70
C ARG A 74 -10.02 14.52 9.83
N ALA A 75 -11.06 14.39 8.99
CA ALA A 75 -11.91 13.20 8.98
C ALA A 75 -11.11 11.95 8.59
N ASN A 76 -10.24 12.06 7.58
CA ASN A 76 -9.33 10.99 7.19
C ASN A 76 -8.32 10.67 8.30
N ALA A 77 -7.79 11.67 9.02
CA ALA A 77 -6.89 11.45 10.14
C ALA A 77 -7.58 10.83 11.37
N GLN A 78 -8.84 11.19 11.64
CA GLN A 78 -9.65 10.58 12.71
C GLN A 78 -10.08 9.15 12.39
N SER A 79 -10.08 8.77 11.11
CA SER A 79 -10.27 7.37 10.68
C SER A 79 -9.02 6.51 10.90
N ILE A 80 -7.87 7.12 11.22
CA ILE A 80 -6.67 6.37 11.61
C ILE A 80 -6.90 5.90 13.05
N PRO A 81 -6.97 4.58 13.29
CA PRO A 81 -7.15 4.08 14.65
C PRO A 81 -5.96 4.48 15.52
N ASP A 82 -6.25 5.06 16.69
CA ASP A 82 -5.27 5.47 17.72
C ASP A 82 -4.38 4.29 18.16
N VAL A 83 -4.87 3.07 17.96
CA VAL A 83 -4.11 1.82 18.09
C VAL A 83 -3.71 1.33 16.69
N ILE A 84 -2.57 1.81 16.19
CA ILE A 84 -1.96 1.28 14.97
C ILE A 84 -1.61 -0.19 15.22
N SER A 85 -2.30 -1.10 14.52
CA SER A 85 -2.08 -2.53 14.68
C SER A 85 -0.61 -2.88 14.38
N ASN A 86 -0.06 -3.84 15.12
CA ASN A 86 1.33 -4.28 14.92
C ASN A 86 1.60 -4.72 13.47
N GLY A 87 0.57 -5.20 12.75
CA GLY A 87 0.65 -5.54 11.33
C GLY A 87 0.88 -4.33 10.43
N ILE A 88 0.19 -3.20 10.66
CA ILE A 88 0.39 -1.96 9.90
C ILE A 88 1.78 -1.39 10.19
N ARG A 89 2.24 -1.46 11.45
CA ARG A 89 3.60 -1.03 11.83
C ARG A 89 4.67 -1.87 11.15
N LEU A 90 4.51 -3.20 11.13
CA LEU A 90 5.43 -4.10 10.44
C LEU A 90 5.43 -3.86 8.93
N HIS A 91 4.25 -3.65 8.34
CA HIS A 91 4.14 -3.31 6.92
C HIS A 91 4.84 -1.98 6.61
N ALA A 92 4.59 -0.93 7.38
CA ALA A 92 5.25 0.37 7.23
C ALA A 92 6.78 0.26 7.39
N LEU A 93 7.25 -0.52 8.36
CA LEU A 93 8.68 -0.77 8.56
C LEU A 93 9.26 -1.53 7.36
N ASN A 94 8.55 -2.55 6.87
CA ASN A 94 8.98 -3.32 5.70
C ASN A 94 9.00 -2.45 4.43
N THR A 95 8.03 -1.56 4.23
CA THR A 95 8.05 -0.60 3.12
C THR A 95 9.23 0.35 3.25
N THR A 96 9.50 0.91 4.43
CA THR A 96 10.69 1.77 4.62
C THR A 96 12.00 1.02 4.41
N ARG A 97 12.06 -0.26 4.79
CA ARG A 97 13.21 -1.12 4.55
C ARG A 97 13.41 -1.34 3.05
N ASN A 98 12.34 -1.66 2.32
CA ASN A 98 12.40 -1.90 0.88
C ASN A 98 12.76 -0.63 0.12
N GLU A 99 12.24 0.53 0.52
CA GLU A 99 12.62 1.85 -0.01
C GLU A 99 14.10 2.15 0.24
N LEU A 100 14.62 1.88 1.45
CA LEU A 100 16.03 2.04 1.76
C LEU A 100 16.92 1.07 0.97
N ILE A 101 16.50 -0.18 0.82
CA ILE A 101 17.21 -1.17 0.01
C ILE A 101 17.24 -0.70 -1.44
N ASN A 102 16.10 -0.31 -2.00
CA ASN A 102 16.02 0.18 -3.36
C ASN A 102 16.85 1.47 -3.54
N TRP A 103 16.83 2.39 -2.58
CA TRP A 103 17.67 3.57 -2.60
C TRP A 103 19.15 3.21 -2.57
N ILE A 104 19.57 2.31 -1.67
CA ILE A 104 20.95 1.81 -1.60
C ILE A 104 21.32 1.09 -2.89
N GLU A 105 20.46 0.25 -3.44
CA GLU A 105 20.68 -0.46 -4.70
C GLU A 105 20.78 0.50 -5.87
N THR A 106 19.98 1.56 -5.90
CA THR A 106 20.06 2.61 -6.93
C THR A 106 21.31 3.48 -6.78
N GLU A 107 21.74 3.77 -5.56
CA GLU A 107 22.99 4.51 -5.31
C GLU A 107 24.21 3.64 -5.58
N LEU A 108 24.15 2.34 -5.26
CA LEU A 108 25.19 1.38 -5.61
C LEU A 108 25.23 1.10 -7.11
N SER A 109 24.10 1.06 -7.81
CA SER A 109 24.07 0.90 -9.27
C SER A 109 24.60 2.15 -9.97
N LYS A 110 24.29 3.35 -9.47
CA LYS A 110 24.92 4.61 -9.92
C LYS A 110 26.42 4.64 -9.65
N ALA A 111 26.89 4.04 -8.55
CA ALA A 111 28.30 3.97 -8.20
C ALA A 111 29.06 2.81 -8.89
N SER A 112 28.34 1.78 -9.36
CA SER A 112 28.89 0.55 -9.96
C SER A 112 28.73 0.50 -11.48
N GLY A 113 27.91 1.37 -12.07
CA GLY A 113 27.62 1.42 -13.49
C GLY A 113 28.71 2.14 -14.27
N ASP A 114 29.60 1.33 -14.83
CA ASP A 114 30.35 1.58 -16.06
C ASP A 114 29.40 2.14 -17.14
N GLU A 115 29.89 3.14 -17.89
CA GLU A 115 29.21 3.74 -19.04
C GLU A 115 28.86 2.65 -20.06
N ASP A 116 27.57 2.34 -20.24
CA ASP A 116 27.12 1.83 -21.54
C ASP A 116 25.62 2.07 -21.80
N GLY A 117 25.34 2.81 -22.87
CA GLY A 117 24.09 2.80 -23.65
C GLY A 117 22.86 3.52 -23.08
N ASP A 118 22.76 4.84 -23.24
CA ASP A 118 21.94 5.45 -24.31
C ASP A 118 21.75 6.97 -24.10
N GLU A 119 21.76 7.66 -25.24
CA GLU A 119 21.81 9.11 -25.44
C GLU A 119 20.78 9.93 -24.62
N ASP A 120 21.26 10.92 -23.84
CA ASP A 120 20.95 12.35 -24.04
C ASP A 120 21.68 13.21 -22.97
N GLY A 121 22.19 14.38 -23.36
CA GLY A 121 22.63 15.40 -22.40
C GLY A 121 24.15 15.62 -22.28
N SER A 122 24.77 16.06 -23.36
CA SER A 122 26.10 16.69 -23.38
C SER A 122 26.14 17.92 -22.45
N LYS A 123 26.55 17.72 -21.18
CA LYS A 123 26.98 18.76 -20.21
C LYS A 123 27.66 18.25 -18.92
N SER A 124 27.73 16.94 -18.67
CA SER A 124 28.21 16.40 -17.37
C SER A 124 29.67 15.91 -17.33
N HIS A 125 30.39 15.90 -18.46
CA HIS A 125 31.72 15.26 -18.53
C HIS A 125 32.86 16.08 -17.90
N SER A 126 32.71 17.40 -17.76
CA SER A 126 33.73 18.27 -17.13
C SER A 126 33.73 18.21 -15.60
N GLN A 127 32.64 17.79 -14.97
CA GLN A 127 32.51 17.73 -13.51
C GLN A 127 32.97 16.37 -12.95
N SER A 128 32.69 15.28 -13.68
CA SER A 128 33.11 13.91 -13.32
C SER A 128 34.63 13.76 -13.19
N THR A 129 35.43 14.38 -14.07
CA THR A 129 36.90 14.28 -14.01
C THR A 129 37.52 15.03 -12.83
N ALA A 130 36.92 16.15 -12.42
CA ALA A 130 37.33 16.90 -11.23
C ALA A 130 36.99 16.13 -9.94
N ASP A 131 35.82 15.49 -9.90
CA ASP A 131 35.40 14.65 -8.78
C ASP A 131 36.25 13.37 -8.69
N GLN A 132 36.61 12.76 -9.82
CA GLN A 132 37.56 11.63 -9.85
C GLN A 132 38.95 12.03 -9.31
N ALA A 133 39.44 13.22 -9.68
CA ALA A 133 40.73 13.72 -9.21
C ALA A 133 40.73 14.02 -7.70
N THR A 134 39.64 14.57 -7.17
CA THR A 134 39.49 14.81 -5.72
C THR A 134 39.38 13.49 -4.94
N ILE A 135 38.62 12.51 -5.44
CA ILE A 135 38.53 11.16 -4.86
C ILE A 135 39.91 10.48 -4.82
N ASN A 136 40.67 10.55 -5.92
CA ASN A 136 42.02 10.00 -5.98
C ASN A 136 42.98 10.69 -5.00
N ASN A 137 42.86 12.00 -4.82
CA ASN A 137 43.62 12.73 -3.80
C ASN A 137 43.25 12.27 -2.38
N HIS A 138 41.96 12.09 -2.08
CA HIS A 138 41.51 11.56 -0.79
C HIS A 138 42.02 10.13 -0.54
N LEU A 139 41.98 9.26 -1.54
CA LEU A 139 42.54 7.91 -1.45
C LEU A 139 44.04 7.92 -1.19
N ASN A 140 44.79 8.82 -1.84
CA ASN A 140 46.23 8.96 -1.59
C ASN A 140 46.52 9.44 -0.17
N ILE A 141 45.75 10.42 0.34
CA ILE A 141 45.86 10.88 1.74
C ILE A 141 45.56 9.73 2.73
N ILE A 142 44.54 8.90 2.45
CA ILE A 142 44.21 7.74 3.29
C ILE A 142 45.34 6.71 3.26
N LYS A 143 45.90 6.41 2.09
CA LYS A 143 47.04 5.50 1.95
C LYS A 143 48.26 5.98 2.71
N GLU A 144 48.57 7.28 2.64
CA GLU A 144 49.68 7.89 3.38
C GLU A 144 49.45 7.81 4.90
N LYS A 145 48.25 8.16 5.38
CA LYS A 145 47.89 8.02 6.80
C LYS A 145 47.99 6.58 7.29
N TYR A 146 47.56 5.61 6.48
CA TYR A 146 47.66 4.20 6.82
C TYR A 146 49.11 3.71 6.81
N ALA A 147 49.94 4.18 5.87
CA ALA A 147 51.38 3.89 5.87
C ALA A 147 52.07 4.46 7.12
N ASN A 148 51.75 5.68 7.53
CA ASN A 148 52.25 6.30 8.75
C ASN A 148 51.78 5.55 10.01
N TYR A 149 50.53 5.12 10.05
CA TYR A 149 50.01 4.28 11.13
C TYR A 149 50.75 2.93 11.20
N LEU A 150 51.01 2.27 10.07
CA LEU A 150 51.79 1.03 10.05
C LEU A 150 53.25 1.25 10.46
N ALA A 151 53.87 2.35 10.05
CA ALA A 151 55.24 2.68 10.44
C ALA A 151 55.35 2.94 11.95
N THR A 152 54.45 3.74 12.52
CA THR A 152 54.39 4.00 13.96
C THR A 152 54.09 2.74 14.76
N ARG A 153 53.15 1.90 14.30
CA ARG A 153 52.86 0.61 14.92
C ARG A 153 54.05 -0.35 14.87
N ARG A 154 54.78 -0.41 13.75
CA ARG A 154 56.00 -1.21 13.63
C ARG A 154 57.10 -0.70 14.56
N SER A 155 57.30 0.61 14.66
CA SER A 155 58.25 1.21 15.60
C SER A 155 57.87 0.96 17.07
N LEU A 156 56.58 1.01 17.40
CA LEU A 156 56.07 0.68 18.72
C LEU A 156 56.26 -0.81 19.04
N LEU A 157 56.00 -1.70 18.09
CA LEU A 157 56.25 -3.13 18.27
C LEU A 157 57.75 -3.44 18.36
N ALA A 158 58.61 -2.74 17.62
CA ALA A 158 60.05 -2.87 17.73
C ALA A 158 60.57 -2.43 19.11
N SER A 159 60.13 -1.27 19.60
CA SER A 159 60.51 -0.78 20.95
C SER A 159 59.90 -1.61 22.08
N ALA A 160 58.70 -2.18 21.89
CA ALA A 160 58.14 -3.15 22.82
C ALA A 160 58.93 -4.47 22.80
N GLY A 161 59.31 -4.97 21.62
CA GLY A 161 60.15 -6.16 21.45
C GLY A 161 61.54 -6.02 22.07
N GLU A 162 62.18 -4.86 21.92
CA GLU A 162 63.49 -4.55 22.49
C GLU A 162 63.47 -4.48 24.03
N ARG A 163 62.31 -4.12 24.62
CA ARG A 163 62.07 -4.22 26.07
C ARG A 163 61.85 -5.66 26.56
N PHE A 164 61.46 -6.59 25.68
CA PHE A 164 61.30 -8.01 26.04
C PHE A 164 62.59 -8.82 25.85
N GLU A 165 63.51 -8.42 24.97
CA GLU A 165 64.79 -9.13 24.79
C GLU A 165 65.88 -8.77 25.83
N SER A 166 65.67 -7.71 26.64
CA SER A 166 66.63 -7.29 27.67
C SER A 166 66.33 -7.82 29.09
N SER A 167 65.39 -8.75 29.24
CA SER A 167 65.12 -9.41 30.53
C SER A 167 65.56 -10.89 30.48
N PRO A 168 66.65 -11.29 31.16
CA PRO A 168 67.04 -12.69 31.22
C PRO A 168 65.96 -13.49 31.96
N VAL A 169 65.51 -14.56 31.30
CA VAL A 169 64.58 -15.57 31.79
C VAL A 169 65.09 -16.20 33.11
N PRO A 170 64.35 -16.14 34.24
CA PRO A 170 64.63 -17.01 35.37
C PRO A 170 63.84 -18.31 35.20
N VAL A 171 64.58 -19.40 35.04
CA VAL A 171 64.10 -20.78 35.09
C VAL A 171 63.58 -21.07 36.50
N LEU A 172 62.29 -21.35 36.63
CA LEU A 172 61.65 -21.79 37.88
C LEU A 172 61.66 -23.32 37.97
N ALA A 173 62.58 -23.85 38.78
CA ALA A 173 62.42 -25.13 39.46
C ALA A 173 61.76 -24.90 40.84
N PRO A 174 60.98 -25.85 41.39
CA PRO A 174 60.16 -25.61 42.57
C PRO A 174 60.97 -25.88 43.85
N SER A 175 60.99 -24.92 44.78
CA SER A 175 61.31 -25.24 46.18
C SER A 175 60.65 -24.25 47.17
N SER A 176 59.84 -24.84 48.04
CA SER A 176 59.68 -24.60 49.47
C SER A 176 59.75 -23.17 50.03
N THR A 177 58.59 -22.73 50.51
CA THR A 177 58.33 -22.14 51.84
C THR A 177 59.27 -21.01 52.29
N LYS A 178 58.84 -19.75 52.12
CA LYS A 178 59.24 -18.62 52.98
C LYS A 178 58.05 -17.69 53.26
N GLN A 179 57.61 -17.78 54.52
CA GLN A 179 57.16 -16.71 55.42
C GLN A 179 56.54 -15.45 54.80
N GLN A 180 55.23 -15.30 55.03
CA GLN A 180 54.49 -14.05 54.91
C GLN A 180 55.04 -13.01 55.89
N ILE A 181 55.51 -11.90 55.35
CA ILE A 181 55.61 -10.62 56.06
C ILE A 181 54.29 -9.90 55.73
N GLU A 182 53.53 -9.55 56.77
CA GLU A 182 52.36 -8.68 56.68
C GLU A 182 52.79 -7.31 56.15
N GLU A 183 52.39 -7.03 54.91
CA GLU A 183 52.35 -5.70 54.33
C GLU A 183 50.86 -5.29 54.27
N PRO A 184 50.47 -4.10 54.76
CA PRO A 184 49.07 -3.71 54.80
C PRO A 184 48.56 -3.50 53.37
N GLU A 185 47.65 -4.38 52.93
CA GLU A 185 46.92 -4.23 51.68
C GLU A 185 46.29 -2.83 51.59
N PRO A 186 46.52 -2.06 50.50
CA PRO A 186 45.71 -0.89 50.23
C PRO A 186 44.28 -1.37 49.98
N ALA A 187 43.33 -0.86 50.77
CA ALA A 187 41.91 -1.19 50.67
C ALA A 187 41.46 -1.32 49.22
N SER A 188 41.06 -2.55 48.92
CA SER A 188 40.86 -3.15 47.62
C SER A 188 39.79 -2.41 46.81
N SER A 189 40.23 -1.68 45.77
CA SER A 189 39.36 -1.17 44.71
C SER A 189 38.58 -2.28 43.98
N THR A 190 38.96 -3.53 44.18
CA THR A 190 38.26 -4.74 43.75
C THR A 190 36.87 -4.89 44.36
N TYR A 191 36.63 -4.47 45.63
CA TYR A 191 35.29 -4.57 46.23
C TYR A 191 34.24 -3.66 45.57
N LEU A 192 34.67 -2.53 44.98
CA LEU A 192 33.75 -1.61 44.28
C LEU A 192 33.30 -2.14 42.91
N LEU A 193 34.16 -2.89 42.21
CA LEU A 193 33.88 -3.43 40.87
C LEU A 193 33.19 -4.81 40.90
N THR A 194 33.37 -5.57 41.98
CA THR A 194 32.78 -6.91 42.16
C THR A 194 31.27 -6.97 41.90
N PRO A 195 30.42 -6.07 42.45
CA PRO A 195 28.97 -6.12 42.17
C PRO A 195 28.64 -5.87 40.69
N TYR A 196 29.40 -5.02 39.99
CA TYR A 196 29.20 -4.79 38.56
C TYR A 196 29.57 -6.00 37.71
N ILE A 197 30.64 -6.71 38.08
CA ILE A 197 31.05 -7.95 37.42
C ILE A 197 30.01 -9.05 37.67
N GLU A 198 29.48 -9.16 38.89
CA GLU A 198 28.41 -10.11 39.23
C GLU A 198 27.12 -9.84 38.44
N THR A 199 26.70 -8.57 38.32
CA THR A 199 25.53 -8.19 37.50
C THR A 199 25.75 -8.49 36.02
N LEU A 200 26.94 -8.23 35.48
CA LEU A 200 27.28 -8.56 34.09
C LEU A 200 27.29 -10.07 33.85
N LEU A 201 27.77 -10.85 34.82
CA LEU A 201 27.76 -12.32 34.78
C LEU A 201 26.32 -12.86 34.86
N ALA A 202 25.47 -12.27 35.71
CA ALA A 202 24.04 -12.61 35.76
C ALA A 202 23.33 -12.28 34.44
N LEU A 203 23.65 -11.13 33.83
CA LEU A 203 23.11 -10.72 32.53
C LEU A 203 23.56 -11.67 31.41
N SER A 204 24.83 -12.07 31.38
CA SER A 204 25.34 -13.00 30.37
C SER A 204 24.70 -14.39 30.50
N LYS A 205 24.47 -14.88 31.72
CA LYS A 205 23.70 -16.11 31.98
C LYS A 205 22.27 -15.99 31.44
N LYS A 206 21.59 -14.85 31.66
CA LYS A 206 20.24 -14.59 31.14
C LYS A 206 20.22 -14.53 29.61
N GLN A 207 21.19 -13.86 28.99
CA GLN A 207 21.32 -13.82 27.54
C GLN A 207 21.54 -15.20 26.95
N ARG A 208 22.40 -16.02 27.56
CA ARG A 208 22.61 -17.41 27.13
C ARG A 208 21.32 -18.23 27.23
N ALA A 209 20.58 -18.11 28.33
CA ALA A 209 19.29 -18.78 28.50
C ALA A 209 18.26 -18.34 27.44
N MET A 210 18.21 -17.04 27.12
CA MET A 210 17.34 -16.50 26.08
C MET A 210 17.73 -17.00 24.69
N ILE A 211 19.02 -17.08 24.38
CA ILE A 211 19.51 -17.63 23.10
C ILE A 211 19.12 -19.10 22.99
N THR A 212 19.28 -19.90 24.05
CA THR A 212 18.87 -21.31 24.03
C THR A 212 17.35 -21.47 23.88
N GLN A 213 16.56 -20.62 24.52
CA GLN A 213 15.10 -20.62 24.36
C GLN A 213 14.70 -20.23 22.93
N LYS A 214 15.30 -19.18 22.38
CA LYS A 214 15.07 -18.76 20.99
C LYS A 214 15.41 -19.87 20.01
N ALA A 215 16.53 -20.55 20.21
CA ALA A 215 16.93 -21.68 19.39
C ALA A 215 15.90 -22.82 19.46
N HIS A 216 15.45 -23.19 20.66
CA HIS A 216 14.41 -24.20 20.86
C HIS A 216 13.06 -23.83 20.21
N VAL A 217 12.62 -22.58 20.36
CA VAL A 217 11.39 -22.10 19.70
C VAL A 217 11.53 -22.14 18.19
N ASN A 218 12.69 -21.75 17.65
CA ASN A 218 12.91 -21.78 16.21
C ASN A 218 12.96 -23.20 15.64
N THR A 219 13.58 -24.15 16.36
CA THR A 219 13.62 -25.55 15.93
C THR A 219 12.24 -26.21 16.01
N THR A 220 11.48 -25.94 17.07
CA THR A 220 10.09 -26.43 17.20
C THR A 220 9.19 -25.83 16.13
N LEU A 221 9.23 -24.51 15.91
CA LEU A 221 8.49 -23.85 14.83
C LEU A 221 8.87 -24.42 13.45
N GLY A 222 10.17 -24.59 13.18
CA GLY A 222 10.63 -25.18 11.92
C GLY A 222 10.14 -26.60 11.71
N LYS A 223 10.06 -27.40 12.78
CA LYS A 223 9.47 -28.74 12.74
C LYS A 223 7.98 -28.69 12.44
N GLU A 224 7.21 -27.87 13.15
CA GLU A 224 5.76 -27.72 12.93
C GLU A 224 5.44 -27.22 11.51
N ILE A 225 6.20 -26.28 10.98
CA ILE A 225 6.03 -25.81 9.59
C ILE A 225 6.28 -26.96 8.61
N LYS A 226 7.32 -27.77 8.83
CA LYS A 226 7.62 -28.91 7.96
C LYS A 226 6.53 -29.98 8.04
N ASP A 227 6.09 -30.32 9.24
CA ASP A 227 5.04 -31.32 9.48
C ASP A 227 3.72 -30.86 8.83
N ASN A 228 3.37 -29.57 8.95
CA ASN A 228 2.21 -28.98 8.27
C ASN A 228 2.36 -28.93 6.74
N CYS A 229 3.55 -28.65 6.22
CA CYS A 229 3.80 -28.72 4.79
C CYS A 229 3.65 -30.15 4.25
N GLN A 230 4.05 -31.16 5.02
CA GLN A 230 3.87 -32.57 4.65
C GLN A 230 2.39 -32.96 4.66
N SER A 231 1.65 -32.59 5.72
CA SER A 231 0.22 -32.87 5.79
C SER A 231 -0.56 -32.19 4.66
N LEU A 232 -0.23 -30.94 4.33
CA LEU A 232 -0.80 -30.25 3.16
C LEU A 232 -0.46 -30.93 1.83
N SER A 233 0.73 -31.52 1.71
CA SER A 233 1.11 -32.26 0.49
C SER A 233 0.32 -33.56 0.35
N HIS A 234 0.09 -34.27 1.45
CA HIS A 234 -0.79 -35.45 1.46
C HIS A 234 -2.24 -35.08 1.14
N LEU A 235 -2.76 -33.99 1.73
CA LEU A 235 -4.09 -33.50 1.40
C LEU A 235 -4.19 -33.09 -0.08
N GLU A 236 -3.10 -32.57 -0.66
CA GLU A 236 -3.04 -32.22 -2.09
C GLU A 236 -3.15 -33.47 -2.97
N GLU A 237 -2.46 -34.56 -2.61
CA GLU A 237 -2.54 -35.85 -3.29
C GLU A 237 -3.95 -36.48 -3.20
N GLU A 238 -4.66 -36.28 -2.08
CA GLU A 238 -6.01 -36.79 -1.87
C GLU A 238 -7.11 -35.88 -2.46
N SER A 239 -6.81 -34.62 -2.70
CA SER A 239 -7.80 -33.65 -3.16
C SER A 239 -8.19 -33.88 -4.62
N GLN A 240 -9.49 -33.94 -4.87
CA GLN A 240 -10.06 -33.89 -6.22
C GLN A 240 -10.29 -32.45 -6.72
N LEU A 241 -10.18 -31.46 -5.82
CA LEU A 241 -10.45 -30.06 -6.11
C LEU A 241 -9.27 -29.39 -6.84
N LEU A 242 -8.04 -29.66 -6.42
CA LEU A 242 -6.84 -29.11 -7.06
C LEU A 242 -6.63 -29.60 -8.51
N PRO A 243 -6.87 -30.88 -8.87
CA PRO A 243 -6.77 -31.32 -10.26
C PRO A 243 -7.91 -30.77 -11.14
N SER A 244 -9.15 -30.72 -10.61
CA SER A 244 -10.32 -30.24 -11.36
C SER A 244 -10.29 -28.73 -11.59
N HIS A 245 -9.71 -27.98 -10.65
CA HIS A 245 -9.54 -26.54 -10.72
C HIS A 245 -8.07 -26.13 -10.78
N SER A 246 -7.23 -26.96 -11.42
CA SER A 246 -5.82 -26.64 -11.57
C SER A 246 -5.71 -25.35 -12.38
N VAL A 247 -5.22 -24.29 -11.75
CA VAL A 247 -4.82 -23.08 -12.47
C VAL A 247 -3.51 -23.42 -13.18
N ALA A 248 -3.62 -24.24 -14.23
CA ALA A 248 -2.49 -24.55 -15.09
C ALA A 248 -1.92 -23.21 -15.56
N PRO A 249 -0.60 -22.98 -15.40
CA PRO A 249 0.01 -21.77 -15.91
C PRO A 249 -0.18 -21.79 -17.42
N THR A 250 -1.04 -20.90 -17.92
CA THR A 250 -1.15 -20.57 -19.33
C THR A 250 0.09 -19.77 -19.74
N SER A 251 1.27 -20.37 -19.60
CA SER A 251 2.53 -19.91 -20.18
C SER A 251 3.53 -21.06 -20.20
N ARG A 252 3.23 -22.09 -21.00
CA ARG A 252 4.32 -22.81 -21.68
C ARG A 252 4.92 -21.89 -22.74
N ARG A 253 5.74 -20.93 -22.30
CA ARG A 253 6.86 -20.42 -23.10
C ARG A 253 8.09 -20.33 -22.20
N ARG A 254 8.79 -21.46 -22.12
CA ARG A 254 10.25 -21.57 -22.21
C ARG A 254 11.02 -20.40 -21.57
N SER A 255 11.34 -20.51 -20.28
CA SER A 255 12.51 -19.84 -19.71
C SER A 255 13.11 -20.71 -18.61
N GLY A 256 14.01 -21.60 -19.02
CA GLY A 256 14.64 -22.62 -18.17
C GLY A 256 15.83 -22.10 -17.37
N LEU A 257 15.71 -20.99 -16.64
CA LEU A 257 16.82 -20.55 -15.78
C LEU A 257 16.43 -19.83 -14.48
N GLY A 258 15.14 -19.60 -14.18
CA GLY A 258 14.72 -18.83 -13.00
C GLY A 258 14.24 -19.64 -11.78
N GLU A 259 13.96 -20.93 -11.94
CA GLU A 259 13.15 -21.68 -10.96
C GLU A 259 13.97 -22.30 -9.81
N PHE A 260 15.30 -22.29 -9.90
CA PHE A 260 16.14 -22.91 -8.87
C PHE A 260 16.41 -22.01 -7.65
N LEU A 261 16.13 -20.71 -7.73
CA LEU A 261 16.45 -19.74 -6.67
C LEU A 261 15.21 -19.09 -6.02
N ALA A 262 14.04 -19.12 -6.66
CA ALA A 262 12.80 -18.58 -6.10
C ALA A 262 11.91 -19.64 -5.43
N SER A 263 12.23 -20.93 -5.62
CA SER A 263 11.42 -22.04 -5.13
C SER A 263 11.53 -22.21 -3.61
N ASP A 264 12.70 -21.98 -3.01
CA ASP A 264 12.91 -22.26 -1.59
C ASP A 264 12.14 -21.30 -0.67
N GLU A 265 11.95 -20.05 -1.08
CA GLU A 265 11.29 -19.02 -0.25
C GLU A 265 9.76 -19.03 -0.39
N ARG A 266 9.22 -19.54 -1.50
CA ARG A 266 7.77 -19.76 -1.69
C ARG A 266 7.32 -21.18 -1.34
N SER A 267 8.22 -22.12 -1.11
CA SER A 267 7.91 -23.50 -0.69
C SER A 267 7.42 -23.64 0.76
N GLY A 268 7.35 -22.54 1.51
CA GLY A 268 6.73 -22.52 2.83
C GLY A 268 5.22 -22.78 2.79
N LEU A 269 4.62 -22.91 3.98
CA LEU A 269 3.18 -23.18 4.17
C LEU A 269 2.28 -22.31 3.25
N THR A 270 2.62 -21.02 3.10
CA THR A 270 1.84 -20.08 2.28
C THR A 270 1.78 -20.43 0.80
N GLY A 271 2.86 -20.95 0.20
CA GLY A 271 2.86 -21.32 -1.21
C GLY A 271 2.10 -22.61 -1.47
N LYS A 272 2.07 -23.53 -0.48
CA LYS A 272 1.25 -24.74 -0.57
C LYS A 272 -0.24 -24.47 -0.37
N VAL A 273 -0.62 -23.46 0.39
CA VAL A 273 -2.03 -23.09 0.62
C VAL A 273 -2.61 -22.28 -0.54
N GLN A 274 -1.79 -21.47 -1.24
CA GLN A 274 -2.28 -20.59 -2.32
C GLN A 274 -3.04 -21.33 -3.43
N PRO A 275 -2.60 -22.50 -3.95
CA PRO A 275 -3.37 -23.28 -4.92
C PRO A 275 -4.76 -23.66 -4.42
N TRP A 276 -4.93 -23.96 -3.14
CA TRP A 276 -6.24 -24.30 -2.56
C TRP A 276 -7.20 -23.13 -2.54
N VAL A 277 -6.70 -21.93 -2.24
CA VAL A 277 -7.52 -20.70 -2.26
C VAL A 277 -8.01 -20.43 -3.68
N LEU A 278 -7.10 -20.51 -4.67
CA LEU A 278 -7.45 -20.30 -6.08
C LEU A 278 -8.39 -21.39 -6.61
N ALA A 279 -8.17 -22.64 -6.24
CA ALA A 279 -9.05 -23.75 -6.61
C ALA A 279 -10.43 -23.61 -5.96
N ALA A 280 -10.52 -23.13 -4.72
CA ALA A 280 -11.80 -22.88 -4.06
C ALA A 280 -12.55 -21.70 -4.71
N ASP A 281 -11.86 -20.62 -5.06
CA ASP A 281 -12.46 -19.47 -5.74
C ASP A 281 -12.96 -19.85 -7.13
N SER A 282 -12.20 -20.62 -7.89
CA SER A 282 -12.64 -21.12 -9.20
C SER A 282 -13.77 -22.14 -9.10
N ALA A 283 -13.75 -23.06 -8.12
CA ALA A 283 -14.89 -23.94 -7.84
C ALA A 283 -16.16 -23.14 -7.52
N LYS A 284 -16.03 -22.07 -6.73
CA LYS A 284 -17.14 -21.15 -6.46
C LYS A 284 -17.66 -20.48 -7.73
N ILE A 285 -16.77 -19.99 -8.60
CA ILE A 285 -17.18 -19.35 -9.86
C ILE A 285 -17.89 -20.35 -10.76
N THR A 286 -17.30 -21.54 -10.99
CA THR A 286 -17.90 -22.56 -11.86
C THR A 286 -19.27 -23.03 -11.36
N THR A 287 -19.46 -23.17 -10.05
CA THR A 287 -20.78 -23.51 -9.49
C THR A 287 -21.80 -22.40 -9.68
N LEU A 288 -21.40 -21.13 -9.54
CA LEU A 288 -22.27 -19.99 -9.83
C LEU A 288 -22.61 -19.89 -11.32
N GLU A 289 -21.64 -20.12 -12.20
CA GLU A 289 -21.85 -20.15 -13.66
C GLU A 289 -22.80 -21.27 -14.07
N ASN A 290 -22.61 -22.48 -13.55
CA ASN A 290 -23.52 -23.60 -13.83
C ASN A 290 -24.95 -23.31 -13.34
N VAL A 291 -25.11 -22.70 -12.17
CA VAL A 291 -26.44 -22.32 -11.68
C VAL A 291 -27.06 -21.23 -12.57
N ALA A 292 -26.27 -20.24 -13.02
CA ALA A 292 -26.73 -19.21 -13.94
C ALA A 292 -27.17 -19.80 -15.28
N GLU A 293 -26.38 -20.71 -15.86
CA GLU A 293 -26.71 -21.40 -17.12
C GLU A 293 -27.99 -22.24 -17.00
N GLN A 294 -28.19 -22.91 -15.86
CA GLN A 294 -29.43 -23.67 -15.61
C GLN A 294 -30.66 -22.76 -15.45
N ILE A 295 -30.49 -21.58 -14.84
CA ILE A 295 -31.57 -20.58 -14.73
C ILE A 295 -31.90 -20.00 -16.10
N GLU A 296 -30.90 -19.65 -16.90
CA GLU A 296 -31.08 -19.14 -18.26
C GLU A 296 -31.74 -20.19 -19.16
N GLY A 297 -31.27 -21.44 -19.10
CA GLY A 297 -31.89 -22.56 -19.82
C GLY A 297 -33.33 -22.82 -19.37
N GLY A 298 -33.62 -22.69 -18.07
CA GLY A 298 -34.98 -22.76 -17.53
C GLY A 298 -35.87 -21.62 -18.00
N GLN A 299 -35.34 -20.40 -18.09
CA GLN A 299 -36.06 -19.24 -18.61
C GLN A 299 -36.37 -19.38 -20.10
N LEU A 300 -35.40 -19.81 -20.91
CA LEU A 300 -35.61 -20.08 -22.33
C LEU A 300 -36.64 -21.21 -22.55
N ALA A 301 -36.60 -22.26 -21.72
CA ALA A 301 -37.60 -23.32 -21.77
C ALA A 301 -39.01 -22.81 -21.41
N LEU A 302 -39.11 -21.90 -20.43
CA LEU A 302 -40.37 -21.26 -20.06
C LEU A 302 -40.88 -20.38 -21.20
N GLU A 303 -40.05 -19.53 -21.77
CA GLU A 303 -40.39 -18.65 -22.90
C GLU A 303 -40.88 -19.48 -24.10
N ASN A 304 -40.18 -20.56 -24.45
CA ASN A 304 -40.61 -21.48 -25.49
C ASN A 304 -41.96 -22.17 -25.14
N SER A 305 -42.15 -22.58 -23.89
CA SER A 305 -43.44 -23.14 -23.44
C SER A 305 -44.58 -22.12 -23.50
N MET A 306 -44.30 -20.85 -23.22
CA MET A 306 -45.26 -19.75 -23.29
C MET A 306 -45.61 -19.44 -24.75
N GLN A 307 -44.61 -19.38 -25.62
CA GLN A 307 -44.83 -19.19 -27.06
C GLN A 307 -45.66 -20.34 -27.65
N THR A 308 -45.33 -21.59 -27.32
CA THR A 308 -46.13 -22.75 -27.79
C THR A 308 -47.56 -22.73 -27.22
N LEU A 309 -47.77 -22.25 -25.99
CA LEU A 309 -49.12 -22.05 -25.45
C LEU A 309 -49.88 -20.95 -26.21
N GLN A 310 -49.23 -19.83 -26.53
CA GLN A 310 -49.83 -18.77 -27.36
C GLN A 310 -50.20 -19.28 -28.77
N GLU A 311 -49.34 -20.09 -29.39
CA GLU A 311 -49.63 -20.72 -30.68
C GLU A 311 -50.83 -21.69 -30.58
N ILE A 312 -50.95 -22.46 -29.49
CA ILE A 312 -52.11 -23.33 -29.25
C ILE A 312 -53.38 -22.48 -29.04
N ASP A 313 -53.28 -21.35 -28.35
CA ASP A 313 -54.39 -20.44 -28.09
C ASP A 313 -54.92 -19.79 -29.38
N GLN A 314 -54.00 -19.37 -30.26
CA GLN A 314 -54.28 -18.94 -31.63
C GLN A 314 -55.03 -20.01 -32.43
N LEU A 315 -54.57 -21.27 -32.35
CA LEU A 315 -55.22 -22.39 -33.04
C LEU A 315 -56.61 -22.73 -32.45
N LEU A 316 -56.83 -22.47 -31.16
CA LEU A 316 -58.13 -22.61 -30.51
C LEU A 316 -59.09 -21.45 -30.79
N GLY A 317 -58.62 -20.39 -31.47
CA GLY A 317 -59.42 -19.23 -31.84
C GLY A 317 -59.80 -18.35 -30.64
N GLN A 318 -59.03 -18.38 -29.54
CA GLN A 318 -59.27 -17.52 -28.37
C GLN A 318 -58.70 -16.11 -28.56
N ASP A 319 -57.75 -15.91 -29.48
CA ASP A 319 -57.17 -14.58 -29.76
C ASP A 319 -58.17 -13.57 -30.35
N GLU A 320 -59.28 -14.01 -30.99
CA GLU A 320 -60.32 -13.07 -31.45
C GLU A 320 -61.21 -12.53 -30.30
N ALA A 321 -61.12 -13.11 -29.09
CA ALA A 321 -61.90 -12.65 -27.93
C ALA A 321 -61.08 -11.79 -26.95
N ALA A 322 -59.75 -11.84 -27.00
CA ALA A 322 -58.89 -11.12 -26.06
C ALA A 322 -58.57 -9.67 -26.51
N GLU A 323 -58.51 -9.39 -27.82
CA GLU A 323 -58.27 -8.02 -28.33
C GLU A 323 -59.42 -7.04 -28.00
N GLU A 324 -60.62 -7.53 -27.66
CA GLU A 324 -61.73 -6.67 -27.24
C GLU A 324 -61.74 -6.34 -25.73
N GLU A 325 -61.05 -7.11 -24.86
CA GLU A 325 -60.99 -6.84 -23.41
C GLU A 325 -59.73 -6.06 -22.97
N GLU A 326 -58.68 -5.97 -23.80
CA GLU A 326 -57.44 -5.24 -23.43
C GLU A 326 -57.56 -3.71 -23.42
N THR A 327 -58.67 -3.13 -23.85
CA THR A 327 -58.88 -1.66 -23.78
C THR A 327 -59.45 -1.18 -22.43
N GLN A 328 -59.70 -2.07 -21.46
CA GLN A 328 -60.36 -1.69 -20.20
C GLN A 328 -59.75 -2.30 -18.92
N ALA A 329 -58.44 -2.53 -18.89
CA ALA A 329 -57.72 -2.87 -17.66
C ALA A 329 -56.45 -2.03 -17.51
N ASP A 330 -56.63 -0.70 -17.57
CA ASP A 330 -55.61 0.26 -17.15
C ASP A 330 -55.65 0.41 -15.63
N THR A 331 -54.47 0.28 -15.00
CA THR A 331 -54.10 0.66 -13.63
C THR A 331 -54.65 -0.21 -12.47
N THR A 332 -53.80 -1.07 -11.90
CA THR A 332 -53.43 -1.17 -10.47
C THR A 332 -53.08 -2.60 -10.04
N GLU A 333 -51.87 -3.11 -10.34
CA GLU A 333 -51.36 -4.29 -9.61
C GLU A 333 -49.83 -4.45 -9.52
N ASP A 334 -49.04 -3.42 -9.87
CA ASP A 334 -47.58 -3.47 -9.77
C ASP A 334 -46.98 -3.37 -8.34
N ASP A 335 -47.77 -3.59 -7.29
CA ASP A 335 -47.36 -3.31 -5.89
C ASP A 335 -47.58 -4.50 -4.93
N VAL A 336 -47.31 -5.74 -5.38
CA VAL A 336 -47.51 -6.96 -4.56
C VAL A 336 -46.21 -7.69 -4.18
N TRP A 337 -45.06 -7.37 -4.77
CA TRP A 337 -43.83 -8.16 -4.57
C TRP A 337 -42.77 -7.55 -3.63
N LEU A 338 -43.12 -6.51 -2.87
CA LEU A 338 -42.23 -5.89 -1.87
C LEU A 338 -42.70 -6.13 -0.43
N GLU A 339 -42.89 -7.39 -0.01
CA GLU A 339 -42.88 -7.67 1.43
C GLU A 339 -42.28 -9.05 1.76
N ALA A 340 -41.04 -9.01 2.21
CA ALA A 340 -40.33 -10.14 2.77
C ALA A 340 -40.81 -10.44 4.20
N GLY A 341 -41.32 -11.66 4.40
CA GLY A 341 -41.16 -12.41 5.65
C GLY A 341 -42.36 -12.48 6.59
N ALA A 342 -43.05 -13.62 6.62
CA ALA A 342 -43.37 -14.39 7.84
C ALA A 342 -44.28 -15.61 7.57
N LYS A 343 -43.73 -16.79 7.85
CA LYS A 343 -44.33 -18.02 8.41
C LYS A 343 -45.87 -18.29 8.31
N SER A 344 -46.16 -19.45 7.68
CA SER A 344 -47.17 -20.48 8.05
C SER A 344 -48.58 -20.39 7.42
N PRO A 345 -49.41 -21.47 7.51
CA PRO A 345 -49.69 -22.30 6.34
C PRO A 345 -51.19 -22.42 5.99
N SER A 346 -51.44 -23.02 4.82
CA SER A 346 -52.65 -23.75 4.43
C SER A 346 -54.01 -23.07 4.65
N LYS A 347 -54.60 -22.52 3.58
CA LYS A 347 -56.06 -22.49 3.43
C LYS A 347 -56.48 -22.88 2.01
N ALA A 348 -57.30 -23.93 1.97
CA ALA A 348 -57.98 -24.46 0.81
C ALA A 348 -58.79 -23.38 0.09
N ARG A 349 -58.56 -23.23 -1.23
CA ARG A 349 -59.34 -22.36 -2.10
C ARG A 349 -60.57 -23.16 -2.56
N ARG A 350 -61.75 -22.74 -2.11
CA ARG A 350 -63.04 -23.24 -2.61
C ARG A 350 -63.20 -22.81 -4.06
N HIS A 351 -63.49 -23.77 -4.94
CA HIS A 351 -63.92 -23.52 -6.32
C HIS A 351 -65.23 -22.71 -6.30
N THR A 352 -65.18 -21.50 -6.84
CA THR A 352 -66.37 -20.78 -7.32
C THR A 352 -66.63 -21.21 -8.75
N GLU A 353 -67.69 -21.98 -8.90
CA GLU A 353 -68.28 -22.47 -10.15
C GLU A 353 -68.75 -21.29 -11.01
N LYS A 354 -67.98 -20.93 -12.05
CA LYS A 354 -68.46 -20.04 -13.12
C LYS A 354 -69.11 -20.90 -14.20
N ARG A 355 -70.35 -20.55 -14.50
CA ARG A 355 -71.20 -21.08 -15.57
C ARG A 355 -70.41 -21.36 -16.84
N ILE A 356 -70.49 -22.60 -17.29
CA ILE A 356 -70.11 -23.06 -18.62
C ILE A 356 -71.08 -22.40 -19.61
N THR A 357 -70.66 -21.32 -20.26
CA THR A 357 -71.16 -21.00 -21.60
C THR A 357 -70.49 -21.98 -22.55
N GLU A 358 -71.30 -22.66 -23.35
CA GLU A 358 -70.89 -23.75 -24.22
C GLU A 358 -69.64 -23.39 -25.04
N PRO A 359 -68.58 -24.22 -25.03
CA PRO A 359 -67.47 -24.03 -25.94
C PRO A 359 -68.00 -24.30 -27.34
N ARG A 360 -68.00 -23.27 -28.19
CA ARG A 360 -68.21 -23.44 -29.61
C ARG A 360 -67.06 -24.31 -30.11
N ASP A 361 -67.35 -25.59 -30.29
CA ASP A 361 -66.38 -26.62 -30.62
C ASP A 361 -65.66 -26.23 -31.92
N ALA A 362 -64.38 -25.86 -31.84
CA ALA A 362 -63.59 -25.37 -32.98
C ALA A 362 -63.53 -26.39 -34.13
N TRP A 363 -63.78 -27.67 -33.81
CA TRP A 363 -63.87 -28.79 -34.74
C TRP A 363 -65.17 -28.85 -35.54
N SER A 364 -66.19 -28.05 -35.19
CA SER A 364 -67.46 -28.00 -35.94
C SER A 364 -67.33 -27.39 -37.33
N SER A 365 -66.26 -26.62 -37.60
CA SER A 365 -65.95 -26.10 -38.94
C SER A 365 -65.22 -27.11 -39.83
N LEU A 366 -64.65 -28.17 -39.24
CA LEU A 366 -63.92 -29.23 -39.93
C LEU A 366 -64.82 -30.45 -40.21
N GLN A 367 -66.11 -30.24 -40.53
CA GLN A 367 -66.91 -31.29 -41.15
C GLN A 367 -66.51 -31.40 -42.63
N GLY A 368 -65.53 -32.25 -42.88
CA GLY A 368 -65.17 -32.68 -44.23
C GLY A 368 -66.37 -33.33 -44.91
N ASN A 369 -66.78 -32.77 -46.05
CA ASN A 369 -67.54 -33.49 -47.07
C ASN A 369 -66.66 -34.62 -47.64
N LEU A 370 -66.50 -35.70 -46.89
CA LEU A 370 -66.10 -36.99 -47.44
C LEU A 370 -67.33 -37.54 -48.14
N GLY A 371 -67.38 -37.31 -49.46
CA GLY A 371 -68.41 -37.82 -50.34
C GLY A 371 -68.62 -39.31 -50.14
N LEU A 372 -69.80 -39.66 -49.64
CA LEU A 372 -70.39 -41.00 -49.75
C LEU A 372 -70.57 -41.32 -51.23
N ILE A 373 -69.55 -41.91 -51.87
CA ILE A 373 -69.74 -42.67 -53.11
C ILE A 373 -70.21 -44.07 -52.67
N GLY A 374 -71.53 -44.17 -52.46
CA GLY A 374 -72.25 -45.41 -52.26
C GLY A 374 -73.41 -45.49 -53.26
N GLN A 375 -73.24 -46.37 -54.24
CA GLN A 375 -74.22 -47.03 -55.14
C GLN A 375 -75.68 -46.54 -55.18
N GLY A 376 -76.14 -46.30 -56.41
CA GLY A 376 -77.56 -46.32 -56.80
C GLY A 376 -77.69 -46.86 -58.22
N ASP A 377 -77.93 -48.17 -58.29
CA ASP A 377 -78.29 -48.98 -59.46
C ASP A 377 -79.72 -48.63 -59.92
N THR A 378 -79.98 -48.45 -61.23
CA THR A 378 -81.29 -48.73 -61.90
C THR A 378 -81.19 -48.61 -63.44
N ALA A 379 -81.15 -49.76 -64.11
CA ALA A 379 -82.06 -50.28 -65.16
C ALA A 379 -82.68 -49.42 -66.30
N GLN A 380 -82.90 -50.14 -67.43
CA GLN A 380 -83.78 -49.94 -68.62
C GLN A 380 -83.20 -49.11 -69.77
N ASP A 381 -83.26 -49.52 -71.06
CA ASP A 381 -83.92 -50.61 -71.79
C ASP A 381 -83.06 -50.97 -73.03
#